data_AF-A0A101FTK8-F1
#
_entry.id   AF-A0A101FTK8-F1
#
_cell.length_a   1.000
_cell.length_b   1.000
_cell.length_c   1.000
_cell.angle_alpha   90.00
_cell.angle_beta   90.00
_cell.angle_gamma   90.00
#
_symmetry.space_group_name_H-M   'P 1'
#
loop_
_entity.id
_entity.type
_entity.pdbx_description
1 polymer ?
#
loop_
_entity_poly.entity_id
_entity_poly.type
_entity_poly.pdbx_seq_one_letter_code
_entity_poly.pdbx_strand_id
1 'polypeptide(L)' 'MGVKAIYENDVLKPLEKLNLREGEVVDIEIKRDAVDRLGGLVRISRKDWADELVESPELEPV' A
#
# COMPACT_ATOMS: atom_id res chain seq x y z
N MET A 1 20.20 -2.99 -9.36
CA MET A 1 20.31 -1.68 -8.68
C MET A 1 19.04 -0.90 -8.95
N GLY A 2 18.50 -0.19 -7.96
CA GLY A 2 17.31 0.66 -8.12
C GLY A 2 17.56 2.02 -7.51
N VAL A 3 16.93 3.04 -8.07
CA VAL A 3 16.99 4.42 -7.56
C VAL A 3 16.03 4.55 -6.39
N LYS A 4 16.45 5.23 -5.32
CA LYS A 4 15.54 5.60 -4.24
C LYS A 4 14.93 6.97 -4.52
N ALA A 5 13.63 7.08 -4.29
CA ALA A 5 12.89 8.33 -4.39
C ALA A 5 11.97 8.49 -3.18
N ILE A 6 11.71 9.74 -2.82
CA ILE A 6 10.70 10.11 -1.84
C ILE A 6 9.46 10.62 -2.57
N TYR A 7 8.29 10.19 -2.09
CA TYR A 7 7.01 10.67 -2.60
C TYR A 7 6.45 11.72 -1.64
N GLU A 8 6.42 12.98 -2.08
CA GLU A 8 5.97 14.13 -1.28
C GLU A 8 5.28 15.15 -2.16
N ASN A 9 4.17 15.71 -1.67
CA ASN A 9 3.35 16.68 -2.41
C ASN A 9 2.99 16.18 -3.82
N ASP A 10 2.57 14.91 -3.89
CA ASP A 10 2.16 14.23 -5.12
C ASP A 10 3.25 14.07 -6.20
N VAL A 11 4.54 14.23 -5.84
CA VAL A 11 5.69 14.13 -6.76
C VAL A 11 6.71 13.12 -6.26
N LEU A 12 7.23 12.28 -7.17
CA LEU A 12 8.40 11.43 -6.92
C LEU A 12 9.70 12.22 -7.10
N LYS A 13 10.51 12.33 -6.04
CA LYS A 13 11.78 13.05 -6.03
C LYS A 13 12.92 12.08 -5.78
N PRO A 14 13.88 11.91 -6.70
CA PRO A 14 15.02 11.03 -6.46
C PRO A 14 15.90 11.56 -5.33
N LEU A 15 16.45 10.67 -4.52
CA LEU A 15 17.35 11.04 -3.41
C LEU A 15 18.79 11.33 -3.89
N GLU A 16 19.07 11.06 -5.17
CA GLU A 16 20.36 11.26 -5.81
C GLU A 16 20.18 11.82 -7.22
N LYS A 17 21.24 12.41 -7.78
CA LYS A 17 21.20 12.93 -9.15
C LYS A 17 21.16 11.76 -10.15
N LEU A 18 20.15 11.77 -11.01
CA LEU A 18 20.03 10.80 -12.09
C LEU A 18 20.73 11.30 -13.35
N ASN A 19 21.37 10.38 -14.08
CA ASN A 19 22.02 10.67 -15.35
C ASN A 19 21.07 10.41 -16.54
N LEU A 20 19.85 10.96 -16.45
CA LEU A 20 18.83 10.86 -17.50
C LEU A 20 18.90 12.08 -18.43
N ARG A 21 18.50 11.92 -19.67
CA ARG A 21 18.34 13.05 -20.61
C ARG A 21 17.05 13.80 -20.32
N GLU A 22 17.02 15.08 -20.67
CA GLU A 22 15.80 15.87 -20.59
C GLU A 22 14.71 15.27 -21.49
N GLY A 23 13.51 15.06 -20.94
CA GLY A 23 12.38 14.41 -21.63
C GLY A 23 12.44 12.88 -21.70
N GLU A 24 13.43 12.24 -21.07
CA GLU A 24 13.52 10.77 -21.01
C GLU A 24 12.39 10.18 -20.15
N VAL A 25 11.61 9.27 -20.73
CA VAL A 25 10.51 8.55 -20.05
C VAL A 25 11.06 7.30 -19.40
N VAL A 26 10.67 7.04 -18.15
CA VAL A 26 11.11 5.86 -17.39
C VAL A 26 9.91 5.13 -16.79
N ASP A 27 10.01 3.81 -16.72
CA ASP A 27 9.07 2.96 -15.98
C ASP A 27 9.43 2.90 -14.50
N ILE A 28 8.42 2.87 -13.63
CA ILE A 28 8.60 2.91 -12.18
C ILE A 28 8.00 1.65 -11.55
N GLU A 29 8.82 0.92 -10.78
CA GLU A 29 8.38 -0.21 -9.97
C GLU A 29 8.46 0.16 -8.48
N ILE A 30 7.34 0.04 -7.76
CA ILE A 30 7.29 0.28 -6.31
C ILE A 30 7.44 -1.06 -5.58
N LYS A 31 8.58 -1.24 -4.90
CA LYS A 31 8.81 -2.40 -4.03
C LYS A 31 8.17 -2.13 -2.66
N ARG A 32 7.08 -2.84 -2.37
CA ARG A 32 6.47 -2.90 -1.03
C ARG A 32 6.85 -4.22 -0.39
N ASP A 33 7.37 -4.19 0.82
CA ASP A 33 7.74 -5.41 1.54
C ASP A 33 6.50 -6.31 1.74
N ALA A 34 6.72 -7.63 1.79
CA ALA A 34 5.65 -8.62 1.86
C ALA A 34 4.70 -8.42 3.07
N VAL A 35 5.17 -7.76 4.13
CA VAL A 35 4.40 -7.43 5.33
C VAL A 35 3.21 -6.51 5.00
N ASP A 36 3.38 -5.55 4.10
CA ASP A 36 2.30 -4.66 3.66
C ASP A 36 1.25 -5.40 2.82
N ARG A 37 1.68 -6.40 2.04
CA ARG A 37 0.76 -7.26 1.27
C ARG A 37 -0.08 -8.16 2.20
N LEU A 38 0.54 -8.78 3.19
CA LEU A 38 -0.15 -9.59 4.21
C LEU A 38 -1.14 -8.73 5.03
N GLY A 39 -0.71 -7.55 5.47
CA GLY A 39 -1.59 -6.61 6.16
C GLY A 39 -2.80 -6.20 5.31
N GLY A 40 -2.58 -5.93 4.01
CA GLY A 40 -3.64 -5.64 3.04
C GLY A 40 -4.62 -6.80 2.84
N LEU A 41 -4.12 -8.03 2.64
CA LEU A 41 -4.95 -9.22 2.49
C LEU A 41 -5.76 -9.52 3.75
N VAL A 42 -5.13 -9.48 4.93
CA VAL A 42 -5.83 -9.64 6.20
C VAL A 42 -6.91 -8.57 6.37
N ARG A 43 -6.64 -7.31 6.02
CA ARG A 43 -7.63 -6.23 6.14
C ARG A 43 -8.81 -6.39 5.18
N ILE A 44 -8.59 -6.93 3.98
CA ILE A 44 -9.66 -7.27 3.02
C ILE A 44 -10.49 -8.43 3.58
N SER A 45 -9.86 -9.55 3.95
CA SER A 45 -10.55 -10.69 4.57
C SER A 45 -11.29 -10.31 5.86
N ARG A 46 -10.85 -9.26 6.56
CA ARG A 46 -11.56 -8.77 7.74
C ARG A 46 -12.81 -7.94 7.47
N LYS A 47 -12.88 -7.32 6.30
CA LYS A 47 -14.04 -6.51 5.92
C LYS A 47 -15.26 -7.40 5.66
N ASP A 48 -15.01 -8.58 5.08
CA ASP A 48 -16.06 -9.54 4.72
C ASP A 48 -16.80 -10.12 5.95
N TRP A 49 -16.13 -10.28 7.11
CA TRP A 49 -16.82 -10.73 8.35
C TRP A 49 -17.42 -9.60 9.19
N ALA A 50 -16.93 -8.37 9.03
CA ALA A 50 -17.42 -7.24 9.83
C ALA A 50 -18.87 -6.88 9.44
N ASP A 51 -19.24 -7.09 8.18
CA ASP A 51 -20.60 -6.88 7.69
C ASP A 51 -21.57 -8.00 8.15
N GLU A 52 -21.06 -9.22 8.40
CA GLU A 52 -21.86 -10.38 8.85
C GLU A 52 -22.13 -10.37 10.38
N LEU A 53 -21.26 -9.76 11.19
CA LEU A 53 -21.42 -9.69 12.66
C LEU A 53 -22.44 -8.64 13.14
N VAL A 54 -22.94 -7.76 12.27
CA VAL A 54 -23.93 -6.74 12.63
C VAL A 54 -25.36 -7.31 12.66
N GLU A 55 -25.61 -8.48 12.06
CA GLU A 55 -26.97 -9.05 11.91
C GLU A 55 -27.39 -10.07 12.98
N SER A 56 -26.64 -10.27 14.06
CA SER A 56 -27.08 -11.13 15.17
C SER A 56 -27.13 -10.37 16.49
N PRO A 57 -28.20 -9.60 16.76
CA PRO A 57 -28.52 -9.21 18.12
C PRO A 57 -28.95 -10.46 18.91
N GLU A 58 -28.60 -10.47 20.20
CA GLU A 58 -29.02 -11.41 21.25
C GLU A 58 -28.15 -12.66 21.44
N LEU A 59 -27.16 -12.54 22.34
CA LEU A 59 -27.01 -13.51 23.42
C LEU A 59 -26.75 -12.74 24.72
N GLU A 60 -27.72 -12.79 25.63
CA GLU A 60 -27.63 -12.20 26.98
C GLU A 60 -26.53 -12.91 27.82
N PRO A 61 -25.80 -12.17 28.67
CA PRO A 61 -24.79 -12.76 29.54
C PRO A 61 -25.44 -13.48 30.73
N VAL A 62 -25.05 -14.74 30.95
CA VAL A 62 -25.26 -15.49 32.21
C VAL A 62 -24.16 -15.22 33.22
#